data_AF-A0A6G3SDF3-F1
#
_entry.id   AF-A0A6G3SDF3-F1
#
_cell.length_a   1.000
_cell.length_b   1.000
_cell.length_c   1.000
_cell.angle_alpha   90.00
_cell.angle_beta   90.00
_cell.angle_gamma   90.00
#
_symmetry.space_group_name_H-M   'P 1'
#
loop_
_entity.id
_entity.type
_entity.pdbx_description
1 polymer ?
#
loop_
_entity_poly.entity_id
_entity_poly.type
_entity_poly.pdbx_seq_one_letter_code
_entity_poly.pdbx_strand_id
1 'polypeptide(L)'
;GQRHAVLDTNVRRVLARAVMGVQYPPNATTAAERKLARALLPADDDTAAKWAAASMELGALVCTAKNEECHRCPIAAQCAWQQAGKPAHDGPPRRAQTYAGTDRQVRGRLLAVLREAVSPVPQAVLDRVWEEPVQRARALDGLVDDGLVEPLAGGLYRLPVG
;
A
#
# COMPACT_ATOMS: atom_id res chain seq x y z
N GLY A 1 -11.22 -15.14 5.61
CA GLY A 1 -11.17 -14.64 4.23
C GLY A 1 -12.49 -13.98 3.93
N GLN A 2 -12.50 -12.67 3.70
CA GLN A 2 -13.68 -11.98 3.15
C GLN A 2 -13.36 -11.52 1.74
N ARG A 3 -14.30 -11.71 0.83
CA ARG A 3 -14.24 -11.31 -0.58
C ARG A 3 -14.27 -9.78 -0.72
N HIS A 4 -13.13 -9.14 -0.52
CA HIS A 4 -12.94 -7.70 -0.77
C HIS A 4 -11.87 -7.50 -1.84
N ALA A 5 -12.19 -6.71 -2.87
CA ALA A 5 -11.20 -6.30 -3.85
C ALA A 5 -10.18 -5.36 -3.17
N VAL A 6 -8.97 -5.85 -2.93
CA VAL A 6 -7.87 -5.03 -2.42
C VAL A 6 -7.39 -4.12 -3.55
N LEU A 7 -7.81 -2.85 -3.51
CA LEU A 7 -7.40 -1.82 -4.46
C LEU A 7 -6.28 -0.95 -3.87
N ASP A 8 -5.10 -1.55 -3.75
CA ASP A 8 -3.89 -0.78 -3.46
C ASP A 8 -3.41 -0.01 -4.71
N THR A 9 -2.35 0.78 -4.55
CA THR A 9 -1.81 1.58 -5.67
C THR A 9 -1.25 0.74 -6.82
N ASN A 10 -0.85 -0.51 -6.57
CA ASN A 10 -0.30 -1.43 -7.56
C ASN A 10 -1.40 -2.06 -8.40
N VAL A 11 -2.41 -2.64 -7.76
CA VAL A 11 -3.57 -3.25 -8.42
C VAL A 11 -4.31 -2.19 -9.23
N ARG A 12 -4.53 -0.99 -8.67
CA ARG A 12 -5.18 0.12 -9.41
C ARG A 12 -4.43 0.46 -10.70
N ARG A 13 -3.10 0.45 -10.70
CA ARG A 13 -2.29 0.70 -11.91
C ARG A 13 -2.40 -0.42 -12.93
N VAL A 14 -2.38 -1.67 -12.48
CA VAL A 14 -2.59 -2.83 -13.35
C VAL A 14 -3.94 -2.72 -14.05
N LEU A 15 -5.02 -2.46 -13.32
CA LEU A 15 -6.37 -2.35 -13.89
C LEU A 15 -6.52 -1.14 -14.83
N ALA A 16 -5.94 0.00 -14.46
CA ALA A 16 -5.95 1.19 -15.31
C ALA A 16 -5.27 0.94 -16.67
N ARG A 17 -4.11 0.28 -16.67
CA ARG A 17 -3.38 -0.04 -17.89
C ARG A 17 -4.07 -1.16 -18.68
N ALA A 18 -4.41 -2.26 -18.02
CA ALA A 18 -4.94 -3.46 -18.67
C ALA A 18 -6.34 -3.24 -19.26
N VAL A 19 -7.22 -2.56 -18.52
CA VAL A 19 -8.64 -2.45 -18.90
C VAL A 19 -9.02 -1.05 -19.36
N MET A 20 -8.57 -0.02 -18.64
CA MET A 20 -8.95 1.37 -18.99
C MET A 20 -8.08 1.96 -20.10
N GLY A 21 -6.96 1.33 -20.45
CA GLY A 21 -6.08 1.79 -21.52
C GLY A 21 -5.24 3.03 -21.17
N VAL A 22 -5.17 3.41 -19.90
CA VAL A 22 -4.46 4.63 -19.46
C VAL A 22 -3.24 4.31 -18.60
N GLN A 23 -2.21 5.16 -18.68
CA GLN A 23 -0.96 4.95 -17.95
C GLN A 23 -1.17 4.91 -16.43
N TYR A 24 -2.10 5.72 -15.93
CA TYR A 24 -2.30 5.97 -14.51
C TYR A 24 -3.79 5.99 -14.14
N PRO A 25 -4.19 5.37 -13.00
CA PRO A 25 -5.53 5.53 -12.45
C PRO A 25 -5.74 6.97 -11.94
N PRO A 26 -6.99 7.40 -11.68
CA PRO A 26 -7.30 8.66 -10.98
C PRO A 26 -6.53 8.83 -9.65
N ASN A 27 -6.44 10.07 -9.14
CA ASN A 27 -5.71 10.34 -7.88
C ASN A 27 -6.37 9.68 -6.66
N ALA A 28 -7.67 9.89 -6.49
CA ALA A 28 -8.46 9.19 -5.48
C ALA A 28 -9.13 7.95 -6.07
N THR A 29 -9.33 6.93 -5.24
CA THR A 29 -10.06 5.72 -5.65
C THR A 29 -11.52 6.05 -5.93
N THR A 30 -11.96 5.86 -7.17
CA THR A 30 -13.30 6.18 -7.65
C THR A 30 -14.29 5.02 -7.49
N ALA A 31 -15.59 5.32 -7.57
CA ALA A 31 -16.63 4.29 -7.61
C ALA A 31 -16.53 3.41 -8.87
N ALA A 32 -16.08 3.98 -9.99
CA ALA A 32 -15.84 3.25 -11.24
C ALA A 32 -14.72 2.22 -11.08
N GLU A 33 -13.59 2.59 -10.45
CA GLU A 33 -12.51 1.66 -10.14
C GLU A 33 -12.99 0.52 -9.23
N ARG A 34 -13.77 0.84 -8.19
CA ARG A 34 -14.36 -0.20 -7.31
C ARG A 34 -15.31 -1.13 -8.05
N LYS A 35 -16.12 -0.60 -8.97
CA LYS A 35 -17.03 -1.41 -9.81
C LYS A 35 -16.25 -2.33 -10.75
N LEU A 36 -15.22 -1.82 -11.41
CA LEU A 36 -14.35 -2.60 -12.27
C LEU A 36 -13.67 -3.74 -11.50
N ALA A 37 -13.07 -3.44 -10.35
CA ALA A 37 -12.40 -4.44 -9.54
C ALA A 37 -13.34 -5.56 -9.09
N ARG A 38 -14.58 -5.21 -8.69
CA ARG A 38 -15.60 -6.22 -8.36
C ARG A 38 -16.03 -7.07 -9.56
N ALA A 39 -16.10 -6.48 -10.75
CA ALA A 39 -16.46 -7.21 -11.97
C ALA A 39 -15.38 -8.22 -12.39
N LEU A 40 -14.11 -7.95 -12.05
CA LEU A 40 -12.98 -8.84 -12.35
C LEU A 40 -12.69 -9.86 -11.25
N LEU A 41 -13.23 -9.65 -10.04
CA LEU A 41 -12.98 -10.51 -8.90
C LEU A 41 -13.67 -11.88 -9.11
N PRO A 42 -12.91 -12.99 -9.06
CA PRO A 42 -13.49 -14.33 -9.11
C PRO A 42 -14.62 -14.53 -8.09
N ALA A 43 -15.59 -15.38 -8.45
CA ALA A 43 -16.71 -15.70 -7.57
C ALA A 43 -16.32 -16.66 -6.43
N ASP A 44 -15.38 -17.56 -6.71
CA ASP A 44 -14.79 -18.49 -5.75
C ASP A 44 -13.78 -17.78 -4.83
N ASP A 45 -13.88 -18.02 -3.52
CA ASP A 45 -13.11 -17.30 -2.50
C ASP A 45 -11.60 -17.61 -2.55
N ASP A 46 -11.22 -18.88 -2.78
CA ASP A 46 -9.81 -19.28 -2.86
C ASP A 46 -9.15 -18.68 -4.11
N THR A 47 -9.85 -18.73 -5.25
CA THR A 47 -9.41 -18.11 -6.50
C THR A 47 -9.37 -16.59 -6.37
N ALA A 48 -10.33 -15.98 -5.67
CA ALA A 48 -10.33 -14.54 -5.40
C ALA A 48 -9.12 -14.11 -4.54
N ALA A 49 -8.75 -14.91 -3.53
CA ALA A 49 -7.56 -14.67 -2.72
C ALA A 49 -6.27 -14.77 -3.55
N LYS A 50 -6.14 -15.82 -4.37
CA LYS A 50 -5.01 -15.98 -5.31
C LYS A 50 -4.94 -14.84 -6.32
N TRP A 51 -6.08 -14.42 -6.86
CA TRP A 51 -6.17 -13.29 -7.78
C TRP A 51 -5.72 -11.98 -7.12
N ALA A 52 -6.11 -11.73 -5.87
CA ALA A 52 -5.68 -10.55 -5.13
C ALA A 52 -4.15 -10.54 -4.91
N ALA A 53 -3.57 -11.67 -4.49
CA ALA A 53 -2.13 -11.79 -4.33
C ALA A 53 -1.38 -11.63 -5.66
N ALA A 54 -1.82 -12.33 -6.71
CA ALA A 54 -1.17 -12.30 -8.02
C ALA A 54 -1.27 -10.90 -8.68
N SER A 55 -2.40 -10.22 -8.58
CA SER A 55 -2.56 -8.86 -9.12
C SER A 55 -1.70 -7.82 -8.39
N MET A 56 -1.55 -7.97 -7.07
CA MET A 56 -0.65 -7.13 -6.27
C MET A 56 0.81 -7.37 -6.66
N GLU A 57 1.24 -8.63 -6.73
CA GLU A 57 2.61 -9.00 -7.12
C GLU A 57 2.94 -8.56 -8.55
N LEU A 58 2.00 -8.78 -9.49
CA LEU A 58 2.14 -8.31 -10.87
C LEU A 58 2.37 -6.79 -10.92
N GLY A 59 1.59 -6.02 -10.15
CA GLY A 59 1.76 -4.58 -10.06
C GLY A 59 3.08 -4.17 -9.40
N ALA A 60 3.53 -4.90 -8.39
CA ALA A 60 4.74 -4.59 -7.64
C ALA A 60 6.03 -4.90 -8.43
N LEU A 61 6.07 -6.02 -9.15
CA LEU A 61 7.30 -6.56 -9.73
C LEU A 61 7.42 -6.35 -11.25
N VAL A 62 6.30 -6.32 -11.98
CA VAL A 62 6.33 -6.32 -13.46
C VAL A 62 5.69 -5.06 -14.03
N CYS A 63 4.44 -4.79 -13.67
CA CYS A 63 3.69 -3.61 -14.13
C CYS A 63 4.00 -2.40 -13.23
N THR A 64 5.29 -2.09 -13.06
CA THR A 64 5.75 -0.99 -12.20
C THR A 64 5.42 0.38 -12.80
N ALA A 65 5.47 1.45 -11.99
CA ALA A 65 5.03 2.78 -12.43
C ALA A 65 5.95 3.44 -13.47
N LYS A 66 7.26 3.18 -13.40
CA LYS A 66 8.28 3.83 -14.25
C LYS A 66 8.96 2.87 -15.24
N ASN A 67 9.30 1.67 -14.78
CA ASN A 67 10.09 0.70 -15.54
C ASN A 67 9.29 -0.59 -15.67
N GLU A 68 8.13 -0.52 -16.34
CA GLU A 68 7.33 -1.73 -16.55
C GLU A 68 7.99 -2.71 -17.52
N GLU A 69 7.97 -3.98 -17.16
CA GLU A 69 8.55 -5.07 -17.94
C GLU A 69 7.46 -5.75 -18.77
N CYS A 70 6.83 -5.02 -19.69
CA CYS A 70 5.71 -5.52 -20.49
C CYS A 70 6.01 -6.84 -21.22
N HIS A 71 7.25 -7.07 -21.63
CA HIS A 71 7.69 -8.31 -22.29
C HIS A 71 7.63 -9.55 -21.37
N ARG A 72 7.62 -9.36 -20.04
CA ARG A 72 7.44 -10.42 -19.02
C ARG A 72 6.03 -10.45 -18.45
N CYS A 73 5.17 -9.51 -18.84
CA CYS A 73 3.83 -9.40 -18.28
C CYS A 73 2.91 -10.51 -18.85
N PRO A 74 2.33 -11.38 -18.02
CA PRO A 74 1.52 -12.51 -18.46
C PRO A 74 0.23 -12.09 -19.19
N ILE A 75 -0.19 -10.83 -19.02
CA ILE A 75 -1.40 -10.27 -19.64
C ILE A 75 -1.09 -9.22 -20.72
N ALA A 76 0.17 -9.09 -21.16
CA ALA A 76 0.58 -8.05 -22.12
C ALA A 76 -0.24 -8.08 -23.40
N ALA A 77 -0.49 -9.27 -23.96
CA ALA A 77 -1.24 -9.45 -25.19
C ALA A 77 -2.70 -8.97 -25.09
N GLN A 78 -3.24 -8.79 -23.87
CA GLN A 78 -4.61 -8.33 -23.62
C GLN A 78 -4.65 -6.92 -22.99
N CYS A 79 -3.50 -6.30 -22.75
CA CYS A 79 -3.41 -5.03 -22.04
C CYS A 79 -3.74 -3.86 -22.99
N ALA A 80 -4.87 -3.18 -22.77
CA ALA A 80 -5.32 -2.07 -23.61
C ALA A 80 -4.27 -0.95 -23.76
N TRP A 81 -3.60 -0.57 -22.67
CA TRP A 81 -2.56 0.47 -22.70
C TRP A 81 -1.31 0.03 -23.47
N GLN A 82 -0.93 -1.24 -23.36
CA GLN A 82 0.21 -1.77 -24.12
C GLN A 82 -0.13 -1.85 -25.62
N GLN A 83 -1.31 -2.35 -25.96
CA GLN A 83 -1.77 -2.44 -27.35
C GLN A 83 -1.90 -1.06 -28.02
N ALA A 84 -2.23 -0.03 -27.23
CA ALA A 84 -2.25 1.36 -27.68
C ALA A 84 -0.85 2.00 -27.85
N GLY A 85 0.24 1.23 -27.69
CA GLY A 85 1.61 1.75 -27.81
C GLY A 85 2.13 2.46 -26.56
N LYS A 86 1.52 2.21 -25.39
CA LYS A 86 1.90 2.79 -24.09
C LYS A 86 1.91 4.33 -24.09
N PRO A 87 0.79 4.99 -24.49
CA PRO A 87 0.73 6.45 -24.51
C PRO A 87 1.06 7.02 -23.12
N ALA A 88 1.86 8.08 -23.12
CA ALA A 88 2.22 8.80 -21.90
C ALA A 88 1.00 9.51 -21.31
N HIS A 89 1.02 9.70 -20.00
CA HIS A 89 0.01 10.49 -19.31
C HIS A 89 0.08 11.95 -19.78
N ASP A 90 -1.09 12.48 -20.14
CA ASP A 90 -1.33 13.83 -20.64
C ASP A 90 -1.72 14.83 -19.55
N GLY A 91 -1.89 14.37 -18.31
CA GLY A 91 -2.23 15.19 -17.14
C GLY A 91 -1.02 15.74 -16.37
N PRO A 92 -1.27 16.48 -15.27
CA PRO A 92 -0.19 17.04 -14.46
C PRO A 92 0.72 15.93 -13.91
N PRO A 93 2.01 16.23 -13.69
CA PRO A 93 2.95 15.25 -13.15
C PRO A 93 2.43 14.65 -11.85
N ARG A 94 2.34 13.32 -11.78
CA ARG A 94 1.99 12.65 -10.51
C ARG A 94 3.16 12.82 -9.54
N ARG A 95 3.00 13.68 -8.55
CA ARG A 95 3.95 13.81 -7.45
C ARG A 95 3.81 12.61 -6.52
N ALA A 96 4.83 11.76 -6.51
CA ALA A 96 4.95 10.79 -5.43
C ALA A 96 5.12 11.57 -4.11
N GLN A 97 4.36 11.21 -3.08
CA GLN A 97 4.63 11.74 -1.75
C GLN A 97 6.05 11.31 -1.36
N THR A 98 6.88 12.26 -0.93
CA THR A 98 8.20 11.95 -0.39
C THR A 98 8.04 11.12 0.87
N TYR A 99 8.85 10.08 1.06
CA TYR A 99 8.82 9.29 2.30
C TYR A 99 9.14 10.15 3.54
N ALA A 100 10.06 11.10 3.36
CA ALA A 100 10.43 12.05 4.39
C ALA A 100 9.22 12.89 4.86
N GLY A 101 9.02 12.94 6.18
CA GLY A 101 7.95 13.69 6.83
C GLY A 101 6.59 12.99 6.88
N THR A 102 6.49 11.72 6.44
CA THR A 102 5.22 10.97 6.44
C THR A 102 5.00 10.18 7.72
N ASP A 103 3.75 9.94 8.08
CA ASP A 103 3.39 9.07 9.21
C ASP A 103 3.99 7.66 9.04
N ARG A 104 4.12 7.17 7.79
CA ARG A 104 4.80 5.91 7.50
C ARG A 104 6.27 5.92 7.95
N GLN A 105 6.97 7.05 7.78
CA GLN A 105 8.33 7.20 8.27
C GLN A 105 8.37 7.18 9.79
N VAL A 106 7.50 7.96 10.44
CA VAL A 106 7.45 8.05 11.91
C VAL A 106 7.15 6.69 12.52
N ARG A 107 6.13 5.98 12.01
CA ARG A 107 5.78 4.62 12.41
C ARG A 107 6.95 3.66 12.27
N GLY A 108 7.67 3.72 11.15
CA GLY A 108 8.84 2.90 10.90
C GLY A 108 9.95 3.11 11.94
N ARG A 109 10.19 4.36 12.34
CA ARG A 109 11.18 4.68 13.39
C ARG A 109 10.73 4.24 14.78
N LEU A 110 9.45 4.41 15.12
CA LEU A 110 8.89 3.92 16.40
C LEU A 110 9.03 2.40 16.50
N LEU A 111 8.66 1.68 15.44
CA LEU A 111 8.82 0.22 15.37
C LEU A 111 10.29 -0.22 15.43
N ALA A 112 11.23 0.56 14.90
CA ALA A 112 12.66 0.25 15.01
C ALA A 112 13.12 0.26 16.47
N VAL A 113 12.76 1.30 17.24
CA VAL A 113 13.07 1.38 18.68
C VAL A 113 12.46 0.20 19.44
N LEU A 114 11.20 -0.14 19.17
CA LEU A 114 10.52 -1.25 19.84
C LEU A 114 11.12 -2.62 19.50
N ARG A 115 11.67 -2.80 18.28
CA ARG A 115 12.34 -4.05 17.87
C ARG A 115 13.70 -4.24 18.51
N GLU A 116 14.41 -3.16 18.77
CA GLU A 116 15.74 -3.18 19.39
C GLU A 116 15.66 -3.27 20.92
N ALA A 117 14.49 -2.98 21.50
CA ALA A 117 14.28 -3.01 22.94
C ALA A 117 14.14 -4.46 23.47
N VAL A 118 14.85 -4.74 24.56
CA VAL A 118 14.78 -6.04 25.28
C VAL A 118 13.69 -6.07 26.36
N SER A 119 13.08 -4.92 26.65
CA SER A 119 12.01 -4.75 27.64
C SER A 119 11.00 -3.71 27.13
N PRO A 120 9.79 -3.63 27.72
CA PRO A 120 8.85 -2.56 27.38
C PRO A 120 9.49 -1.16 27.41
N VAL A 121 9.17 -0.36 26.40
CA VAL A 121 9.76 0.95 26.14
C VAL A 121 8.88 2.05 26.74
N PRO A 122 9.41 2.93 27.60
CA PRO A 122 8.67 4.08 28.11
C PRO A 122 8.30 5.08 27.02
N GLN A 123 7.15 5.73 27.16
CA GLN A 123 6.68 6.79 26.26
C GLN A 123 7.75 7.87 26.03
N ALA A 124 8.47 8.26 27.09
CA ALA A 124 9.53 9.28 27.01
C ALA A 124 10.69 8.90 26.07
N VAL A 125 10.91 7.61 25.80
CA VAL A 125 11.91 7.14 24.80
C VAL A 125 11.33 7.29 23.40
N LEU A 126 10.07 6.87 23.20
CA LEU A 126 9.37 7.05 21.92
C LEU A 126 9.21 8.52 21.57
N ASP A 127 9.05 9.39 22.57
CA ASP A 127 8.92 10.83 22.38
C ASP A 127 10.13 11.50 21.72
N ARG A 128 11.30 10.85 21.76
CA ARG A 128 12.54 11.37 21.17
C ARG A 128 12.74 10.92 19.71
N VAL A 129 11.89 10.03 19.20
CA VAL A 129 12.01 9.42 17.87
C VAL A 129 11.70 10.41 16.74
N TRP A 130 10.85 11.39 17.03
CA TRP A 130 10.36 12.36 16.07
C TRP A 130 10.08 13.70 16.73
N GLU A 131 10.46 14.80 16.09
CA GLU A 131 10.39 16.14 16.68
C GLU A 131 8.97 16.68 16.78
N GLU A 132 8.10 16.36 15.82
CA GLU A 132 6.72 16.85 15.78
C GLU A 132 5.82 15.98 16.68
N PRO A 133 5.29 16.51 17.81
CA PRO A 133 4.60 15.68 18.81
C PRO A 133 3.24 15.13 18.35
N VAL A 134 2.48 15.90 17.59
CA VAL A 134 1.12 15.54 17.15
C VAL A 134 1.17 14.40 16.14
N GLN A 135 2.08 14.50 15.17
CA GLN A 135 2.34 13.48 14.17
C GLN A 135 2.87 12.20 14.80
N ARG A 136 3.78 12.34 15.78
CA ARG A 136 4.32 11.21 16.53
C ARG A 136 3.25 10.46 17.31
N ALA A 137 2.41 11.19 18.05
CA ALA A 137 1.29 10.62 18.79
C ALA A 137 0.33 9.90 17.84
N ARG A 138 -0.13 10.57 16.77
CA ARG A 138 -1.01 9.97 15.76
C ARG A 138 -0.41 8.71 15.12
N ALA A 139 0.89 8.72 14.84
CA ALA A 139 1.60 7.56 14.29
C ALA A 139 1.65 6.39 15.28
N LEU A 140 1.90 6.66 16.57
CA LEU A 140 1.89 5.66 17.63
C LEU A 140 0.50 5.08 17.87
N ASP A 141 -0.52 5.94 17.97
CA ASP A 141 -1.92 5.53 18.13
C ASP A 141 -2.35 4.62 16.98
N GLY A 142 -2.06 5.01 15.74
CA GLY A 142 -2.35 4.17 14.59
C GLY A 142 -1.61 2.83 14.61
N LEU A 143 -0.43 2.72 15.23
CA LEU A 143 0.26 1.43 15.38
C LEU A 143 -0.42 0.53 16.42
N VAL A 144 -1.00 1.14 17.46
CA VAL A 144 -1.80 0.45 18.47
C VAL A 144 -3.10 -0.05 17.87
N ASP A 145 -3.81 0.80 17.12
CA ASP A 145 -5.05 0.44 16.42
C ASP A 145 -4.85 -0.70 15.42
N ASP A 146 -3.70 -0.72 14.73
CA ASP A 146 -3.33 -1.77 13.80
C ASP A 146 -2.87 -3.07 14.50
N GLY A 147 -2.78 -3.08 15.85
CA GLY A 147 -2.29 -4.21 16.63
C GLY A 147 -0.80 -4.50 16.43
N LEU A 148 -0.02 -3.52 15.97
CA LEU A 148 1.43 -3.65 15.75
C LEU A 148 2.25 -3.25 16.98
N VAL A 149 1.64 -2.55 17.92
CA VAL A 149 2.22 -2.11 19.19
C VAL A 149 1.18 -2.29 20.29
N GLU A 150 1.60 -2.79 21.45
CA GLU A 150 0.73 -2.92 22.62
C GLU A 150 1.08 -1.86 23.68
N PRO A 151 0.11 -1.05 24.12
CA PRO A 151 0.27 -0.20 25.30
C PRO A 151 0.14 -1.04 26.57
N LEU A 152 0.96 -0.73 27.57
CA LEU A 152 0.98 -1.34 28.89
C LEU A 152 0.75 -0.28 29.97
N ALA A 153 0.46 -0.75 31.19
CA ALA A 153 0.35 0.12 32.35
C ALA A 153 1.63 0.95 32.56
N GLY A 154 1.47 2.18 33.05
CA GLY A 154 2.60 3.07 33.35
C GLY A 154 3.23 3.76 32.14
N GLY A 155 2.52 3.84 31.00
CA GLY A 155 3.04 4.52 29.79
C GLY A 155 4.19 3.76 29.13
N LEU A 156 4.11 2.43 29.17
CA LEU A 156 5.07 1.53 28.54
C LEU A 156 4.47 0.94 27.26
N TYR A 157 5.32 0.62 26.28
CA TYR A 157 4.92 0.07 25.00
C TYR A 157 5.80 -1.12 24.63
N ARG A 158 5.23 -2.11 23.96
CA ARG A 158 6.00 -3.26 23.42
C ARG A 158 5.47 -3.70 22.07
N LEU A 159 6.21 -4.57 21.40
CA LEU A 159 5.65 -5.34 20.29
C LEU A 159 4.71 -6.43 20.84
N PRO A 160 3.68 -6.84 20.07
CA PRO A 160 2.82 -7.94 20.44
C PRO A 160 3.61 -9.21 20.71
N VAL A 161 3.26 -9.91 21.79
CA VAL A 161 3.73 -11.29 22.02
C VAL A 161 2.73 -12.23 21.37
N GLY A 162 3.17 -12.93 20.33
CA GLY A 162 2.35 -13.93 19.63
C GLY A 162 1.95 -15.09 20.51
#